data_AF-A0A7I4XWH3-F1
#
_entry.id   AF-A0A7I4XWH3-F1
#
_cell.length_a   1.000
_cell.length_b   1.000
_cell.length_c   1.000
_cell.angle_alpha   90.00
_cell.angle_beta   90.00
_cell.angle_gamma   90.00
#
_symmetry.space_group_name_H-M   'P 1'
#
loop_
_entity.id
_entity.type
_entity.pdbx_description
1 polymer ?
#
loop_
_entity_poly.entity_id
_entity_poly.type
_entity_poly.pdbx_seq_one_letter_code
_entity_poly.pdbx_strand_id
1 'polypeptide(L)'
;MNRSYRYNDFKTLKSDYRTLLLALPKLPTPEALLEKIVDVCRDIMYQCDVLDKLHNEIPNFAQYNERWGELERDAHLLEQKTENCELRFLLLRQTLGTLYASPPILIATKKVSQAAWDSMLTAPQIYYDAEGRDHKLPLEEDTMEVIIDDQLKDVNKLYMTIRSMRATALNEERAIRETFQETLTKSISVLQIHSRRCRTK
;
A
#
# COMPACT_ATOMS: atom_id res chain seq x y z
N MET A 1 -18.41 30.53 -49.71
CA MET A 1 -18.46 30.05 -48.31
C MET A 1 -18.22 31.21 -47.36
N ASN A 2 -19.20 31.48 -46.50
CA ASN A 2 -19.50 32.79 -45.90
C ASN A 2 -18.61 33.15 -44.70
N ARG A 3 -17.96 34.33 -44.74
CA ARG A 3 -17.22 34.92 -43.60
C ARG A 3 -18.10 35.10 -42.34
N SER A 4 -19.40 35.29 -42.53
CA SER A 4 -20.39 35.45 -41.45
C SER A 4 -20.57 34.18 -40.60
N TYR A 5 -20.54 32.99 -41.22
CA TYR A 5 -20.63 31.72 -40.50
C TYR A 5 -19.41 31.49 -39.60
N ARG A 6 -18.20 31.67 -40.13
CA ARG A 6 -16.95 31.52 -39.35
C ARG A 6 -16.87 32.47 -38.16
N TYR A 7 -17.42 33.68 -38.28
CA TYR A 7 -17.43 34.66 -37.20
C TYR A 7 -18.39 34.27 -36.07
N ASN A 8 -19.58 33.75 -36.41
CA ASN A 8 -20.53 33.24 -35.42
C ASN A 8 -19.99 32.00 -34.73
N ASP A 9 -19.39 31.06 -35.46
CA ASP A 9 -18.76 29.86 -34.88
C ASP A 9 -17.64 30.23 -33.89
N PHE A 10 -16.80 31.21 -34.25
CA PHE A 10 -15.75 31.71 -33.37
C PHE A 10 -16.32 32.35 -32.09
N LYS A 11 -17.43 33.08 -32.20
CA LYS A 11 -18.08 33.74 -31.07
C LYS A 11 -18.70 32.71 -30.12
N THR A 12 -19.34 31.67 -30.65
CA THR A 12 -19.89 30.55 -29.87
C THR A 12 -18.76 29.79 -29.17
N LEU A 13 -17.72 29.40 -29.90
CA LEU A 13 -16.56 28.69 -29.34
C LEU A 13 -15.87 29.49 -28.21
N LYS A 14 -15.74 30.81 -28.40
CA LYS A 14 -15.19 31.71 -27.37
C LYS A 14 -16.09 31.82 -26.13
N SER A 15 -17.40 31.78 -26.32
CA SER A 15 -18.38 31.75 -25.23
C SER A 15 -18.26 30.43 -24.46
N ASP A 16 -18.25 29.30 -25.16
CA ASP A 16 -18.16 27.97 -24.57
C ASP A 16 -16.85 27.78 -23.81
N TYR A 17 -15.73 28.24 -24.37
CA TYR A 17 -14.44 28.26 -23.69
C TYR A 17 -14.47 29.07 -22.39
N ARG A 18 -15.15 30.23 -22.37
CA ARG A 18 -15.30 31.03 -21.15
C ARG A 18 -16.18 30.34 -20.12
N THR A 19 -17.28 29.73 -20.54
CA THR A 19 -18.15 28.96 -19.66
C THR A 19 -17.41 27.79 -19.04
N LEU A 20 -16.63 27.05 -19.83
CA LEU A 20 -15.78 25.96 -19.35
C LEU A 20 -14.72 26.46 -18.36
N LEU A 21 -14.04 27.56 -18.66
CA LEU A 21 -13.08 28.17 -17.74
C LEU A 21 -13.71 28.58 -16.40
N LEU A 22 -14.93 29.11 -16.41
CA LEU A 22 -15.65 29.50 -15.20
C LEU A 22 -16.14 28.28 -14.39
N ALA A 23 -16.37 27.14 -15.05
CA ALA A 23 -16.77 25.90 -14.42
C ALA A 23 -15.61 25.12 -13.80
N LEU A 24 -14.36 25.42 -14.21
CA LEU A 24 -13.19 24.75 -13.64
C LEU A 24 -13.01 25.14 -12.16
N PRO A 25 -12.70 24.17 -11.28
CA PRO A 25 -12.28 24.48 -9.92
C PRO A 25 -11.00 25.33 -9.95
N LYS A 26 -10.70 26.02 -8.85
CA LYS A 26 -9.46 26.79 -8.73
C LYS A 26 -8.26 25.85 -8.88
N LEU A 27 -7.65 25.87 -10.07
CA LEU A 27 -6.48 25.06 -10.36
C LEU A 27 -5.27 25.58 -9.56
N PRO A 28 -4.41 24.68 -9.04
CA PRO A 28 -3.18 25.06 -8.35
C PRO A 28 -2.23 25.84 -9.28
N THR A 29 -1.21 26.48 -8.70
CA THR A 29 -0.08 26.98 -9.49
C THR A 29 0.79 25.80 -9.93
N PRO A 30 1.56 25.94 -11.03
CA PRO A 30 2.46 24.87 -11.48
C PRO A 30 3.44 24.43 -10.40
N GLU A 31 3.98 25.36 -9.63
CA GLU A 31 4.95 25.08 -8.56
C GLU A 31 4.31 24.29 -7.42
N ALA A 32 3.11 24.70 -6.98
CA ALA A 32 2.38 24.00 -5.92
C ALA A 32 1.88 22.62 -6.36
N LEU A 33 1.62 22.43 -7.66
CA LEU A 33 1.30 21.12 -8.21
C LEU A 33 2.52 20.21 -8.19
N LEU A 34 3.67 20.71 -8.66
CA LEU A 34 4.93 19.96 -8.65
C LEU A 34 5.32 19.55 -7.23
N GLU A 35 5.27 20.48 -6.28
CA GLU A 35 5.58 20.21 -4.87
C GLU A 35 4.74 19.06 -4.32
N LYS A 36 3.43 19.05 -4.59
CA LYS A 36 2.54 17.95 -4.21
C LYS A 36 2.89 16.62 -4.87
N ILE A 37 3.26 16.64 -6.16
CA ILE A 37 3.71 15.42 -6.85
C ILE A 37 4.96 14.88 -6.17
N VAL A 38 5.94 15.76 -5.91
CA VAL A 38 7.20 15.39 -5.22
C VAL A 38 6.92 14.80 -3.85
N ASP A 39 6.03 15.41 -3.06
CA ASP A 39 5.68 14.91 -1.72
C ASP A 39 5.00 13.53 -1.79
N VAL A 40 4.05 13.35 -2.70
CA VAL A 40 3.40 12.04 -2.90
C VAL A 40 4.42 10.99 -3.37
N CYS A 41 5.36 11.34 -4.25
CA CYS A 41 6.42 10.42 -4.64
C CYS A 41 7.32 10.04 -3.47
N ARG A 42 7.67 10.99 -2.59
CA ARG A 42 8.42 10.69 -1.35
C ARG A 42 7.63 9.78 -0.41
N ASP A 43 6.33 10.03 -0.26
CA ASP A 43 5.46 9.18 0.55
C ASP A 43 5.40 7.75 0.01
N ILE A 44 5.38 7.56 -1.32
CA ILE A 44 5.47 6.24 -1.94
C ILE A 44 6.78 5.56 -1.57
N MET A 45 7.92 6.24 -1.73
CA MET A 45 9.22 5.66 -1.36
C MET A 45 9.28 5.31 0.13
N TYR A 46 8.72 6.15 1.00
CA TYR A 46 8.61 5.85 2.42
C TYR A 46 7.74 4.61 2.69
N GLN A 47 6.63 4.42 1.96
CA GLN A 47 5.83 3.21 2.10
C GLN A 47 6.56 1.96 1.62
N CYS A 48 7.44 2.05 0.61
CA CYS A 48 8.31 0.94 0.22
C CYS A 48 9.19 0.50 1.40
N ASP A 49 9.86 1.45 2.06
CA ASP A 49 10.70 1.16 3.24
C ASP A 49 9.88 0.53 4.39
N VAL A 50 8.63 0.96 4.57
CA VAL A 50 7.72 0.35 5.56
C VAL A 50 7.40 -1.09 5.18
N LEU A 51 7.11 -1.37 3.92
CA LEU A 51 6.82 -2.73 3.45
C LEU A 51 8.04 -3.65 3.61
N ASP A 52 9.24 -3.17 3.29
CA ASP A 52 10.49 -3.92 3.49
C ASP A 52 10.69 -4.28 4.97
N LYS A 53 10.39 -3.34 5.89
CA LYS A 53 10.42 -3.63 7.33
C LYS A 53 9.40 -4.69 7.73
N LEU A 54 8.17 -4.65 7.19
CA LEU A 54 7.17 -5.69 7.44
C LEU A 54 7.63 -7.05 6.93
N HIS A 55 8.27 -7.11 5.76
CA HIS A 55 8.87 -8.34 5.24
C HIS A 55 9.92 -8.92 6.19
N ASN A 56 10.72 -8.06 6.82
CA ASN A 56 11.72 -8.46 7.81
C ASN A 56 11.12 -8.85 9.18
N GLU A 57 9.86 -8.51 9.47
CA GLU A 57 9.17 -8.96 10.69
C GLU A 57 8.72 -10.43 10.58
N ILE A 58 8.45 -10.94 9.38
CA ILE A 58 7.94 -12.32 9.15
C ILE A 58 8.86 -13.42 9.73
N PRO A 59 10.18 -13.44 9.47
CA PRO A 59 11.05 -14.54 9.90
C PRO A 59 11.13 -14.67 11.42
N ASN A 60 10.88 -13.58 12.15
CA ASN A 60 10.93 -13.57 13.61
C ASN A 60 9.76 -14.35 14.22
N PHE A 61 8.64 -14.44 13.52
CA PHE A 61 7.42 -15.07 14.02
C PHE A 61 7.55 -16.59 14.24
N ALA A 62 8.37 -17.27 13.44
CA ALA A 62 8.55 -18.73 13.53
C ALA A 62 9.61 -19.17 14.55
N GLN A 63 10.34 -18.22 15.16
CA GLN A 63 11.47 -18.52 16.04
C GLN A 63 11.12 -18.50 17.53
N TYR A 64 9.99 -17.88 17.90
CA TYR A 64 9.62 -17.75 19.30
C TYR A 64 8.84 -18.96 19.80
N ASN A 65 9.32 -19.53 20.92
CA ASN A 65 8.57 -20.49 21.77
C ASN A 65 7.42 -19.77 22.52
N GLU A 66 6.69 -18.90 21.83
CA GLU A 66 5.61 -18.10 22.39
C GLU A 66 4.33 -18.91 22.55
N ARG A 67 3.41 -18.39 23.38
CA ARG A 67 2.11 -19.06 23.54
C ARG A 67 1.28 -18.87 22.28
N TRP A 68 0.49 -19.88 21.90
CA TRP A 68 -0.35 -19.83 20.71
C TRP A 68 -1.25 -18.59 20.60
N GLY A 69 -1.79 -18.10 21.72
CA GLY A 69 -2.60 -16.87 21.74
C GLY A 69 -1.81 -15.57 21.56
N GLU A 70 -0.48 -15.58 21.72
CA GLU A 70 0.41 -14.46 21.38
C GLU A 70 0.71 -14.50 19.89
N LEU A 71 1.05 -15.68 19.36
CA LEU A 71 1.24 -15.90 17.92
C LEU A 71 -0.02 -15.48 17.14
N GLU A 72 -1.22 -15.94 17.51
CA GLU A 72 -2.45 -15.56 16.80
C GLU A 72 -2.67 -14.04 16.77
N ARG A 73 -2.40 -13.36 17.90
CA ARG A 73 -2.51 -11.90 18.01
C ARG A 73 -1.51 -11.20 17.10
N ASP A 74 -0.27 -11.64 17.11
CA ASP A 74 0.81 -11.00 16.36
C ASP A 74 0.65 -11.22 14.85
N ALA A 75 0.14 -12.39 14.43
CA ALA A 75 -0.21 -12.63 13.04
C ALA A 75 -1.36 -11.73 12.59
N HIS A 76 -2.36 -11.52 13.46
CA HIS A 76 -3.46 -10.59 13.17
C HIS A 76 -2.97 -9.15 13.08
N LEU A 77 -2.07 -8.71 13.97
CA LEU A 77 -1.45 -7.39 13.91
C LEU A 77 -0.68 -7.22 12.58
N LEU A 78 0.09 -8.22 12.18
CA LEU A 78 0.87 -8.19 10.94
C LEU A 78 -0.04 -8.15 9.70
N GLU A 79 -1.15 -8.88 9.71
CA GLU A 79 -2.19 -8.82 8.67
C GLU A 79 -2.78 -7.40 8.56
N GLN A 80 -3.14 -6.78 9.69
CA GLN A 80 -3.65 -5.40 9.71
C GLN A 80 -2.63 -4.37 9.23
N LYS A 81 -1.35 -4.51 9.62
CA LYS A 81 -0.27 -3.65 9.12
C LYS A 81 -0.10 -3.78 7.60
N THR A 82 -0.19 -5.01 7.09
CA THR A 82 -0.10 -5.32 5.65
C THR A 82 -1.28 -4.70 4.89
N GLU A 83 -2.50 -4.83 5.42
CA GLU A 83 -3.70 -4.18 4.87
C GLU A 83 -3.61 -2.66 4.87
N ASN A 84 -3.10 -2.08 5.95
CA ASN A 84 -2.87 -0.64 6.00
C ASN A 84 -1.89 -0.18 4.92
N CYS A 85 -0.83 -0.95 4.68
CA CYS A 85 0.17 -0.67 3.65
C CYS A 85 -0.45 -0.71 2.24
N GLU A 86 -1.26 -1.74 1.96
CA GLU A 86 -2.01 -1.87 0.70
C GLU A 86 -2.88 -0.63 0.43
N LEU A 87 -3.69 -0.25 1.42
CA LEU A 87 -4.61 0.89 1.31
C LEU A 87 -3.85 2.20 1.08
N ARG A 88 -2.69 2.36 1.71
CA ARG A 88 -1.83 3.54 1.50
C ARG A 88 -1.29 3.59 0.08
N PHE A 89 -0.79 2.49 -0.47
CA PHE A 89 -0.34 2.46 -1.87
C PHE A 89 -1.47 2.77 -2.85
N LEU A 90 -2.66 2.21 -2.65
CA LEU A 90 -3.83 2.49 -3.50
C LEU A 90 -4.24 3.97 -3.44
N LEU A 91 -4.26 4.56 -2.24
CA LEU A 91 -4.56 5.98 -2.05
C LEU A 91 -3.51 6.87 -2.74
N LEU A 92 -2.22 6.55 -2.58
CA LEU A 92 -1.13 7.31 -3.19
C LEU A 92 -1.19 7.22 -4.71
N ARG A 93 -1.46 6.04 -5.28
CA ARG A 93 -1.67 5.82 -6.72
C ARG A 93 -2.78 6.72 -7.26
N GLN A 94 -3.95 6.70 -6.62
CA GLN A 94 -5.09 7.52 -7.03
C GLN A 94 -4.79 9.02 -6.92
N THR A 95 -4.11 9.43 -5.85
CA THR A 95 -3.72 10.82 -5.63
C THR A 95 -2.77 11.26 -6.74
N LEU A 96 -1.76 10.45 -7.03
CA LEU A 96 -0.75 10.74 -8.05
C LEU A 96 -1.37 10.84 -9.45
N GLY A 97 -2.24 9.90 -9.84
CA GLY A 97 -2.96 9.97 -11.12
C GLY A 97 -3.87 11.22 -11.23
N THR A 98 -4.48 11.65 -10.11
CA THR A 98 -5.24 12.91 -10.09
C THR A 98 -4.34 14.13 -10.27
N LEU A 99 -3.14 14.12 -9.67
CA LEU A 99 -2.17 15.19 -9.83
C LEU A 99 -1.63 15.24 -11.28
N TYR A 100 -1.28 14.11 -11.89
CA TYR A 100 -0.81 14.05 -13.29
C TYR A 100 -1.90 14.33 -14.35
N ALA A 101 -3.19 14.29 -13.98
CA ALA A 101 -4.25 14.79 -14.84
C ALA A 101 -4.30 16.34 -14.92
N SER A 102 -3.62 17.05 -14.00
CA SER A 102 -3.68 18.52 -13.90
C SER A 102 -2.79 19.30 -14.90
N PRO A 103 -1.55 18.88 -15.24
CA PRO A 103 -0.67 19.61 -16.16
C PRO A 103 -1.29 19.89 -17.53
N PRO A 104 -1.98 18.95 -18.21
CA PRO A 104 -2.64 19.24 -19.48
C PRO A 104 -3.65 20.40 -19.37
N ILE A 105 -4.36 20.50 -18.24
CA ILE A 105 -5.32 21.59 -17.98
C ILE A 105 -4.58 22.90 -17.74
N LEU A 106 -3.50 22.90 -16.95
CA LEU A 106 -2.67 24.09 -16.73
C LEU A 106 -2.06 24.62 -18.04
N ILE A 107 -1.67 23.72 -18.94
CA ILE A 107 -1.12 24.05 -20.25
C ILE A 107 -2.20 24.61 -21.18
N ALA A 108 -3.36 23.95 -21.26
CA ALA A 108 -4.50 24.41 -22.06
C ALA A 108 -5.01 25.79 -21.61
N THR A 109 -4.99 26.05 -20.30
CA THR A 109 -5.37 27.33 -19.70
C THR A 109 -4.25 28.37 -19.71
N LYS A 110 -3.09 28.05 -20.33
CA LYS A 110 -1.91 28.91 -20.46
C LYS A 110 -1.32 29.39 -19.12
N LYS A 111 -1.52 28.62 -18.05
CA LYS A 111 -0.86 28.85 -16.76
C LYS A 111 0.61 28.45 -16.77
N VAL A 112 0.97 27.49 -17.61
CA VAL A 112 2.35 27.05 -17.87
C VAL A 112 2.46 26.60 -19.33
N SER A 113 3.65 26.66 -19.90
CA SER A 113 3.91 26.04 -21.21
C SER A 113 4.37 24.59 -21.04
N GLN A 114 4.17 23.74 -22.04
CA GLN A 114 4.68 22.36 -22.02
C GLN A 114 6.18 22.33 -21.71
N ALA A 115 6.98 23.12 -22.44
CA ALA A 115 8.43 23.16 -22.24
C ALA A 115 8.85 23.61 -20.83
N ALA A 116 8.12 24.55 -20.25
CA ALA A 116 8.38 24.99 -18.87
C ALA A 116 8.03 23.88 -17.86
N TRP A 117 6.91 23.18 -18.05
CA TRP A 117 6.52 22.05 -17.21
C TRP A 117 7.53 20.89 -17.28
N ASP A 118 7.97 20.53 -18.49
CA ASP A 118 8.97 19.48 -18.69
C ASP A 118 10.31 19.85 -18.04
N SER A 119 10.70 21.13 -18.14
CA SER A 119 11.89 21.64 -17.45
C SER A 119 11.76 21.59 -15.92
N MET A 120 10.55 21.73 -15.38
CA MET A 120 10.30 21.62 -13.94
C MET A 120 10.38 20.17 -13.46
N LEU A 121 9.84 19.22 -14.23
CA LEU A 121 9.91 17.78 -13.92
C LEU A 121 11.32 17.19 -14.01
N THR A 122 12.16 17.75 -14.89
CA THR A 122 13.56 17.29 -15.04
C THR A 122 14.48 17.82 -13.94
N ALA A 123 14.01 18.74 -13.10
CA ALA A 123 14.78 19.22 -11.97
C ALA A 123 15.05 18.06 -10.99
N PRO A 124 16.31 17.86 -10.57
CA PRO A 124 16.64 16.74 -9.68
C PRO A 124 15.96 16.91 -8.32
N GLN A 125 15.24 15.88 -7.91
CA GLN A 125 14.65 15.76 -6.58
C GLN A 125 15.28 14.60 -5.84
N ILE A 126 15.31 14.72 -4.52
CA ILE A 126 15.97 13.77 -3.62
C ILE A 126 14.95 13.27 -2.58
N TYR A 127 15.08 12.00 -2.21
CA TYR A 127 14.50 11.42 -1.01
C TYR A 127 15.60 10.74 -0.18
N TYR A 128 15.30 10.47 1.09
CA TYR A 128 16.19 9.77 2.00
C TYR A 128 15.59 8.41 2.35
N ASP A 129 16.40 7.36 2.26
CA ASP A 129 15.98 6.03 2.70
C ASP A 129 16.00 5.90 4.24
N ALA A 130 15.56 4.74 4.74
CA ALA A 130 15.60 4.41 6.16
C ALA A 130 16.99 4.50 6.81
N GLU A 131 18.09 4.38 6.03
CA GLU A 131 19.47 4.55 6.49
C GLU A 131 19.97 6.01 6.41
N GLY A 132 19.14 6.93 5.92
CA GLY A 132 19.46 8.34 5.75
C GLY A 132 20.34 8.65 4.54
N ARG A 133 20.46 7.72 3.59
CA ARG A 133 21.19 7.93 2.33
C ARG A 133 20.30 8.64 1.32
N ASP A 134 20.89 9.54 0.56
CA ASP A 134 20.19 10.28 -0.49
C ASP A 134 20.05 9.46 -1.76
N HIS A 135 18.86 9.51 -2.34
CA HIS A 135 18.54 8.84 -3.60
C HIS A 135 17.81 9.79 -4.52
N LYS A 136 18.01 9.61 -5.82
CA LYS A 136 17.25 10.36 -6.83
C LYS A 136 15.78 9.92 -6.75
N LEU A 137 14.88 10.88 -6.58
CA LEU A 137 13.45 10.64 -6.58
C LEU A 137 12.93 10.51 -8.02
N PRO A 138 12.32 9.38 -8.40
CA PRO A 138 11.61 9.28 -9.68
C PRO A 138 10.36 10.16 -9.66
N LEU A 139 10.17 10.93 -10.73
CA LEU A 139 8.99 11.79 -10.94
C LEU A 139 8.27 11.46 -12.25
N GLU A 140 8.72 10.46 -13.02
CA GLU A 140 7.94 10.03 -14.18
C GLU A 140 6.74 9.21 -13.69
N GLU A 141 5.55 9.53 -14.19
CA GLU A 141 4.29 8.85 -13.84
C GLU A 141 4.38 7.34 -14.05
N ASP A 142 4.82 6.91 -15.24
CA ASP A 142 4.96 5.50 -15.59
C ASP A 142 5.93 4.75 -14.65
N THR A 143 7.02 5.41 -14.23
CA THR A 143 8.00 4.83 -13.32
C THR A 143 7.40 4.64 -11.93
N MET A 144 6.69 5.64 -11.41
CA MET A 144 6.01 5.55 -10.12
C MET A 144 4.91 4.49 -10.13
N GLU A 145 4.19 4.38 -11.24
CA GLU A 145 3.13 3.40 -11.45
C GLU A 145 3.68 1.96 -11.40
N VAL A 146 4.81 1.71 -12.09
CA VAL A 146 5.52 0.42 -12.01
C VAL A 146 5.96 0.10 -10.60
N ILE A 147 6.55 1.07 -9.88
CA ILE A 147 6.96 0.88 -8.48
C ILE A 147 5.76 0.47 -7.63
N ILE A 148 4.65 1.20 -7.71
CA ILE A 148 3.44 0.90 -6.93
C ILE A 148 2.90 -0.49 -7.27
N ASP A 149 2.80 -0.84 -8.54
CA ASP A 149 2.30 -2.16 -8.98
C ASP A 149 3.19 -3.30 -8.45
N ASP A 150 4.50 -3.11 -8.41
CA ASP A 150 5.42 -4.10 -7.84
C ASP A 150 5.26 -4.21 -6.32
N GLN A 151 5.16 -3.09 -5.61
CA GLN A 151 4.92 -3.11 -4.16
C GLN A 151 3.57 -3.76 -3.80
N LEU A 152 2.51 -3.51 -4.58
CA LEU A 152 1.21 -4.16 -4.37
C LEU A 152 1.26 -5.68 -4.59
N LYS A 153 2.07 -6.16 -5.53
CA LYS A 153 2.32 -7.61 -5.68
C LYS A 153 3.03 -8.17 -4.46
N ASP A 154 3.98 -7.44 -3.91
CA ASP A 154 4.74 -7.86 -2.73
C ASP A 154 3.89 -7.87 -1.46
N VAL A 155 3.00 -6.88 -1.29
CA VAL A 155 1.93 -6.90 -0.27
C VAL A 155 1.08 -8.16 -0.38
N ASN A 156 0.66 -8.55 -1.59
CA ASN A 156 -0.13 -9.77 -1.78
C ASN A 156 0.67 -11.04 -1.40
N LYS A 157 1.96 -11.10 -1.76
CA LYS A 157 2.84 -12.19 -1.30
C LYS A 157 2.91 -12.23 0.22
N LEU A 158 3.07 -11.08 0.87
CA LEU A 158 3.12 -10.94 2.32
C LEU A 158 1.84 -11.49 2.98
N TYR A 159 0.65 -11.14 2.47
CA TYR A 159 -0.61 -11.71 2.94
C TYR A 159 -0.65 -13.24 2.84
N MET A 160 -0.21 -13.79 1.70
CA MET A 160 -0.20 -15.25 1.50
C MET A 160 0.73 -15.93 2.50
N THR A 161 1.88 -15.33 2.79
CA THR A 161 2.81 -15.82 3.81
C THR A 161 2.18 -15.78 5.20
N ILE A 162 1.58 -14.65 5.61
CA ILE A 162 0.91 -14.51 6.92
C ILE A 162 -0.20 -15.55 7.08
N ARG A 163 -1.03 -15.75 6.05
CA ARG A 163 -2.10 -16.76 6.06
C ARG A 163 -1.55 -18.17 6.20
N SER A 164 -0.48 -18.50 5.47
CA SER A 164 0.19 -19.79 5.60
C SER A 164 0.69 -20.01 7.04
N MET A 165 1.31 -18.99 7.65
CA MET A 165 1.82 -19.08 9.01
C MET A 165 0.71 -19.28 10.04
N ARG A 166 -0.40 -18.55 9.92
CA ARG A 166 -1.58 -18.75 10.78
C ARG A 166 -2.12 -20.17 10.66
N ALA A 167 -2.21 -20.70 9.44
CA ALA A 167 -2.68 -22.07 9.21
C ALA A 167 -1.75 -23.11 9.85
N THR A 168 -0.42 -22.94 9.71
CA THR A 168 0.57 -23.81 10.35
C THR A 168 0.46 -23.77 11.87
N ALA A 169 0.41 -22.56 12.46
CA ALA A 169 0.29 -22.37 13.90
C ALA A 169 -0.97 -23.05 14.47
N LEU A 170 -2.12 -22.88 13.82
CA LEU A 170 -3.38 -23.51 14.23
C LEU A 170 -3.32 -25.05 14.14
N ASN A 171 -2.66 -25.60 13.12
CA ASN A 171 -2.52 -27.04 12.97
C ASN A 171 -1.60 -27.64 14.04
N GLU A 172 -0.49 -26.97 14.35
CA GLU A 172 0.44 -27.37 15.41
C GLU A 172 -0.22 -27.30 16.79
N GLU A 173 -1.00 -26.25 17.07
CA GLU A 173 -1.77 -26.15 18.31
C GLU A 173 -2.75 -27.33 18.45
N ARG A 174 -3.49 -27.66 17.39
CA ARG A 174 -4.44 -28.79 17.40
C ARG A 174 -3.73 -30.10 17.67
N ALA A 175 -2.62 -30.37 16.98
CA ALA A 175 -1.84 -31.59 17.18
C ALA A 175 -1.33 -31.73 18.62
N ILE A 176 -0.86 -30.63 19.24
CA ILE A 176 -0.42 -30.62 20.64
C ILE A 176 -1.60 -30.87 21.60
N ARG A 177 -2.76 -30.25 21.36
CA ARG A 177 -3.95 -30.45 22.19
C ARG A 177 -4.45 -31.89 22.11
N GLU A 178 -4.49 -32.48 20.93
CA GLU A 178 -4.91 -33.87 20.70
C GLU A 178 -3.98 -34.85 21.41
N THR A 179 -2.66 -34.72 21.23
CA THR A 179 -1.67 -35.57 21.92
C THR A 179 -1.71 -35.44 23.44
N PHE A 180 -1.93 -34.23 23.97
CA PHE A 180 -2.11 -34.01 25.39
C PHE A 180 -3.38 -34.70 25.92
N GLN A 181 -4.50 -34.59 25.21
CA GLN A 181 -5.77 -35.22 25.59
C GLN A 181 -5.70 -36.75 25.52
N GLU A 182 -5.03 -37.32 24.52
CA GLU A 182 -4.73 -38.76 24.47
C GLU A 182 -3.87 -39.22 25.65
N THR A 183 -2.88 -38.42 26.05
CA THR A 183 -1.99 -38.75 27.17
C THR A 183 -2.75 -38.69 28.51
N LEU A 184 -3.61 -37.69 28.69
CA LEU A 184 -4.48 -37.58 29.85
C LEU A 184 -5.46 -38.75 29.96
N THR A 185 -6.14 -39.11 28.87
CA THR A 185 -7.08 -40.23 28.86
C THR A 185 -6.39 -41.57 29.16
N LYS A 186 -5.21 -41.81 28.59
CA LYS A 186 -4.36 -42.97 28.94
C LYS A 186 -4.02 -42.97 30.43
N SER A 187 -3.58 -41.84 30.99
CA SER A 187 -3.22 -41.74 32.41
C SER A 187 -4.42 -41.97 33.34
N ILE A 188 -5.58 -41.40 33.02
CA ILE A 188 -6.83 -41.59 33.78
C ILE A 188 -7.26 -43.06 33.77
N SER A 189 -7.21 -43.71 32.61
CA SER A 189 -7.58 -45.13 32.50
C SER A 189 -6.67 -46.04 33.34
N VAL A 190 -5.36 -45.76 33.38
CA VAL A 190 -4.40 -46.46 34.24
C VAL A 190 -4.77 -46.29 35.73
N LEU A 191 -5.07 -45.07 36.17
CA LEU A 191 -5.48 -44.79 37.55
C LEU A 191 -6.82 -45.48 37.92
N GLN A 192 -7.77 -45.51 36.98
CA GLN A 192 -9.04 -46.22 37.17
C GLN A 192 -8.86 -47.73 37.29
N ILE A 193 -7.98 -48.33 36.49
CA ILE A 193 -7.63 -49.75 36.61
C ILE A 193 -6.97 -50.03 37.96
N HIS A 194 -6.04 -49.17 38.38
CA HIS A 194 -5.32 -49.34 39.65
C HIS A 194 -6.27 -49.21 40.87
N SER A 195 -7.14 -48.20 40.89
CA SER A 195 -8.13 -48.01 41.96
C SER A 195 -9.15 -49.15 42.05
N ARG A 196 -9.57 -49.72 40.91
CA ARG A 196 -10.43 -50.92 40.90
C ARG A 196 -9.73 -52.14 41.48
N ARG A 197 -8.43 -52.34 41.19
CA ARG A 197 -7.61 -53.43 41.77
C ARG A 197 -7.37 -53.27 43.28
N CYS A 198 -7.29 -52.04 43.79
CA CYS A 198 -7.12 -51.79 45.23
C CYS A 198 -8.41 -51.98 46.04
N ARG A 199 -9.60 -51.90 45.41
CA ARG A 199 -10.90 -52.12 46.08
C ARG A 199 -11.34 -53.59 46.13
N THR A 200 -10.70 -54.47 45.37
CA THR A 200 -11.01 -55.91 45.30
C THR A 200 -10.06 -56.78 46.13
N LYS A 201 -9.19 -56.16 46.93
CA LYS A 201 -8.42 -56.79 48.00
C LYS A 201 -8.95 -56.31 49.34
#